data_AF-A0A841B0L1-F1
#
_entry.id   AF-A0A841B0L1-F1
#
_cell.length_a   1.000
_cell.length_b   1.000
_cell.length_c   1.000
_cell.angle_alpha   90.00
_cell.angle_beta   90.00
_cell.angle_gamma   90.00
#
_symmetry.space_group_name_H-M   'P 1'
#
loop_
_entity.id
_entity.type
_entity.pdbx_description
1 polymer ?
#
loop_
_entity_poly.entity_id
_entity_poly.type
_entity_poly.pdbx_seq_one_letter_code
_entity_poly.pdbx_strand_id
1 'polypeptide(L)'
;MGQFELIFAVGALSDETVLRIHQGHDVFTASYGGLTMLTVTTDGDEPMDVARKVVASLEEISGVHVDRCCEDLMSLSDIADRSDVAEDTVREWMVEGAEAGSPFPKPYYLVGGGVWLWSEVNDWLREVGKKSSPVRHLSRLDILQTNLWLAQRSRTT
;
A
#
# COMPACT_ATOMS: atom_id res chain seq x y z
N MET A 1 12.14 -1.18 -14.98
CA MET A 1 11.89 -2.00 -13.79
C MET A 1 12.09 -1.15 -12.55
N GLY A 2 11.00 -0.90 -11.83
CA GLY A 2 10.99 -0.18 -10.57
C GLY A 2 10.49 -1.06 -9.44
N GLN A 3 10.73 -0.64 -8.21
CA GLN A 3 10.29 -1.36 -7.02
C GLN A 3 8.88 -0.91 -6.65
N PHE A 4 8.05 -1.88 -6.24
CA PHE A 4 6.69 -1.69 -5.76
C PHE A 4 6.55 -2.21 -4.34
N GLU A 5 5.75 -1.51 -3.53
CA GLU A 5 5.29 -1.98 -2.22
C GLU A 5 3.77 -2.22 -2.30
N LEU A 6 3.34 -3.42 -1.92
CA LEU A 6 1.95 -3.86 -1.97
C LEU A 6 1.55 -4.40 -0.61
N ILE A 7 0.33 -4.10 -0.18
CA ILE A 7 -0.22 -4.61 1.08
C ILE A 7 -1.35 -5.59 0.76
N PHE A 8 -1.29 -6.77 1.34
CA PHE A 8 -2.32 -7.80 1.20
C PHE A 8 -2.85 -8.22 2.56
N ALA A 9 -4.17 -8.28 2.70
CA ALA A 9 -4.79 -9.02 3.78
C ALA A 9 -4.83 -10.51 3.41
N VAL A 10 -4.45 -11.33 4.37
CA VAL A 10 -4.42 -12.78 4.25
C VAL A 10 -5.18 -13.41 5.42
N GLY A 11 -5.61 -14.65 5.23
CA GLY A 11 -6.15 -15.48 6.30
C GLY A 11 -5.14 -15.67 7.44
N ALA A 12 -5.61 -16.15 8.60
CA ALA A 12 -4.76 -16.39 9.75
C ALA A 12 -3.62 -17.35 9.41
N LEU A 13 -2.38 -16.93 9.70
CA LEU A 13 -1.18 -17.70 9.41
C LEU A 13 -0.65 -18.39 10.68
N SER A 14 -0.11 -19.61 10.52
CA SER A 14 0.70 -20.23 11.57
C SER A 14 2.11 -19.63 11.61
N ASP A 15 2.77 -19.70 12.76
CA ASP A 15 4.16 -19.21 12.93
C ASP A 15 5.13 -19.84 11.92
N GLU A 16 4.95 -21.12 11.61
CA GLU A 16 5.73 -21.84 10.59
C GLU A 16 5.52 -21.26 9.19
N THR A 17 4.29 -20.84 8.87
CA THR A 17 3.97 -20.23 7.59
C THR A 17 4.57 -18.83 7.47
N VAL A 18 4.49 -18.03 8.55
CA VAL A 18 5.14 -16.72 8.63
C VAL A 18 6.65 -16.85 8.41
N LEU A 19 7.29 -17.83 9.06
CA LEU A 19 8.72 -18.07 8.88
C LEU A 19 9.09 -18.42 7.42
N ARG A 20 8.27 -19.23 6.73
CA ARG A 20 8.48 -19.57 5.32
C ARG A 20 8.35 -18.37 4.40
N ILE A 21 7.40 -17.47 4.66
CA ILE A 21 7.24 -16.21 3.91
C ILE A 21 8.51 -15.36 4.02
N HIS A 22 9.01 -15.14 5.25
CA HIS A 22 10.22 -14.33 5.46
C HIS A 22 11.51 -14.93 4.86
N GLN A 23 11.54 -16.22 4.56
CA GLN A 23 12.68 -16.86 3.89
C GLN A 23 12.67 -16.65 2.36
N GLY A 24 11.49 -16.50 1.76
CA GLY A 24 11.32 -16.39 0.31
C GLY A 24 11.11 -14.97 -0.21
N HIS A 25 10.68 -14.05 0.66
CA HIS A 25 10.21 -12.73 0.26
C HIS A 25 10.71 -11.63 1.19
N ASP A 26 10.94 -10.44 0.63
CA ASP A 26 11.10 -9.21 1.39
C ASP A 26 9.71 -8.73 1.83
N VAL A 27 9.29 -9.23 3.00
CA VAL A 27 7.95 -9.04 3.55
C VAL A 27 8.00 -8.57 4.99
N PHE A 28 7.16 -7.59 5.29
CA PHE A 28 6.80 -7.22 6.65
C PHE A 28 5.42 -7.78 6.99
N THR A 29 5.31 -8.45 8.14
CA THR A 29 4.06 -9.07 8.60
C THR A 29 3.50 -8.28 9.78
N ALA A 30 2.22 -7.93 9.71
CA ALA A 30 1.50 -7.28 10.80
C ALA A 30 0.19 -7.99 11.11
N SER A 31 -0.17 -8.08 12.40
CA SER A 31 -1.41 -8.72 12.85
C SER A 31 -2.16 -7.80 13.80
N TYR A 32 -3.40 -7.43 13.45
CA TYR A 32 -4.25 -6.55 14.25
C TYR A 32 -5.68 -7.06 14.28
N GLY A 33 -6.22 -7.33 15.48
CA GLY A 33 -7.63 -7.70 15.65
C GLY A 33 -8.06 -8.96 14.87
N GLY A 34 -7.16 -9.89 14.63
CA GLY A 34 -7.41 -11.10 13.84
C GLY A 34 -7.23 -10.93 12.32
N LEU A 35 -6.90 -9.72 11.85
CA LEU A 35 -6.48 -9.47 10.46
C LEU A 35 -4.96 -9.59 10.37
N THR A 36 -4.47 -10.46 9.48
CA THR A 36 -3.04 -10.52 9.12
C THR A 36 -2.82 -9.78 7.81
N MET A 37 -1.82 -8.91 7.79
CA MET A 37 -1.42 -8.14 6.63
C MET A 37 0.05 -8.43 6.29
N LEU A 38 0.32 -8.58 5.00
CA LEU A 38 1.64 -8.73 4.44
C LEU A 38 1.94 -7.50 3.58
N THR A 39 2.98 -6.76 3.94
CA THR A 39 3.56 -5.71 3.11
C THR A 39 4.71 -6.33 2.33
N VAL A 40 4.60 -6.40 1.01
CA VAL A 40 5.54 -7.08 0.12
C VAL A 40 6.22 -6.05 -0.76
N THR A 41 7.55 -6.09 -0.80
CA THR A 41 8.34 -5.27 -1.71
C THR A 41 8.86 -6.11 -2.87
N THR A 42 8.63 -5.69 -4.12
CA THR A 42 9.05 -6.46 -5.30
C THR A 42 9.33 -5.59 -6.51
N ASP A 43 10.13 -6.10 -7.43
CA ASP A 43 10.41 -5.42 -8.70
C ASP A 43 9.38 -5.76 -9.78
N GLY A 44 9.05 -4.75 -10.59
CA GLY A 44 8.30 -4.92 -11.83
C GLY A 44 8.10 -3.62 -12.60
N ASP A 45 7.22 -3.66 -13.59
CA ASP A 45 6.95 -2.54 -14.49
C ASP A 45 5.48 -2.11 -14.46
N GLU A 46 4.57 -3.08 -14.55
CA GLU A 46 3.11 -2.88 -14.61
C GLU A 46 2.45 -3.29 -13.27
N PRO A 47 1.59 -2.43 -12.67
CA PRO A 47 1.03 -2.67 -11.33
C PRO A 47 0.24 -3.97 -11.17
N MET A 48 -0.61 -4.32 -12.14
CA MET A 48 -1.47 -5.50 -12.09
C MET A 48 -0.69 -6.80 -12.26
N ASP A 49 0.31 -6.83 -13.12
CA ASP A 49 1.21 -7.96 -13.33
C ASP A 49 2.06 -8.19 -12.08
N VAL A 50 2.53 -7.11 -11.45
CA VAL A 50 3.22 -7.17 -10.15
C VAL A 50 2.30 -7.74 -9.07
N ALA A 51 1.07 -7.23 -8.95
CA ALA A 51 0.12 -7.74 -7.97
C ALA A 51 -0.17 -9.23 -8.17
N ARG A 52 -0.44 -9.66 -9.40
CA ARG A 52 -0.67 -11.08 -9.75
C ARG A 52 0.52 -11.96 -9.43
N LYS A 53 1.74 -11.51 -9.76
CA LYS A 53 2.99 -12.22 -9.48
C LYS A 53 3.17 -12.42 -7.98
N VAL A 54 2.95 -11.38 -7.18
CA VAL A 54 3.06 -11.46 -5.72
C VAL A 54 2.01 -12.41 -5.16
N VAL A 55 0.75 -12.28 -5.57
CA VAL A 55 -0.32 -13.18 -5.10
C VAL A 55 -0.02 -14.64 -5.45
N ALA A 56 0.38 -14.93 -6.68
CA ALA A 56 0.72 -16.29 -7.09
C ALA A 56 1.87 -16.86 -6.25
N SER A 57 2.92 -16.07 -6.03
CA SER A 57 4.08 -16.49 -5.25
C SER A 57 3.77 -16.67 -3.75
N LEU A 58 2.90 -15.85 -3.18
CA LEU A 58 2.45 -16.01 -1.80
C LEU A 58 1.63 -17.30 -1.63
N GLU A 59 0.74 -17.60 -2.58
CA GLU A 59 -0.17 -18.76 -2.49
C GLU A 59 0.49 -20.10 -2.87
N GLU A 60 1.70 -20.09 -3.43
CA GLU A 60 2.54 -21.29 -3.52
C GLU A 60 2.94 -21.80 -2.12
N ILE A 61 2.94 -20.93 -1.11
CA ILE A 61 3.22 -21.30 0.27
C ILE A 61 1.97 -21.92 0.89
N SER A 62 2.03 -23.22 1.16
CA SER A 62 0.94 -23.96 1.81
C SER A 62 0.44 -23.25 3.06
N GLY A 63 -0.86 -22.95 3.11
CA GLY A 63 -1.52 -22.26 4.21
C GLY A 63 -1.73 -20.76 4.01
N VAL A 64 -1.22 -20.16 2.93
CA VAL A 64 -1.45 -18.75 2.59
C VAL A 64 -2.61 -18.62 1.61
N HIS A 65 -3.56 -17.74 1.93
CA HIS A 65 -4.62 -17.33 1.02
C HIS A 65 -4.72 -15.81 1.03
N VAL A 66 -4.68 -15.19 -0.15
CA VAL A 66 -4.79 -13.74 -0.29
C VAL A 66 -6.26 -13.35 -0.44
N ASP A 67 -6.79 -12.65 0.56
CA ASP A 67 -8.20 -12.25 0.60
C ASP A 67 -8.45 -10.98 -0.22
N ARG A 68 -7.58 -9.96 -0.02
CA ARG A 68 -7.67 -8.67 -0.71
C ARG A 68 -6.34 -7.93 -0.71
N CYS A 69 -6.15 -7.08 -1.71
CA CYS A 69 -5.17 -6.00 -1.70
C CYS A 69 -5.72 -4.82 -0.87
N CYS A 70 -4.90 -4.28 0.01
CA CYS A 70 -5.25 -3.23 0.96
C CYS A 70 -4.70 -1.87 0.49
N GLU A 71 -5.43 -0.82 0.85
CA GLU A 71 -4.95 0.56 0.73
C GLU A 71 -3.87 0.88 1.78
N ASP A 72 -2.80 1.55 1.35
CA ASP A 72 -1.78 2.12 2.25
C ASP A 72 -2.28 3.47 2.79
N LEU A 73 -3.15 3.41 3.81
CA LEU A 73 -3.80 4.58 4.38
C LEU A 73 -2.94 5.21 5.49
N MET A 74 -2.71 6.51 5.35
CA MET A 74 -1.85 7.28 6.25
C MET A 74 -2.65 8.41 6.88
N SER A 75 -2.50 8.61 8.18
CA SER A 75 -2.92 9.83 8.86
C SER A 75 -1.95 10.98 8.57
N LEU A 76 -2.26 12.19 9.06
CA LEU A 76 -1.36 13.33 8.92
C LEU A 76 -0.01 13.10 9.64
N SER A 77 -0.04 12.48 10.82
CA SER A 77 1.18 12.16 11.58
C SER A 77 2.03 11.15 10.82
N ASP A 78 1.40 10.12 10.24
CA ASP A 78 2.14 9.10 9.47
C ASP A 78 2.80 9.72 8.22
N ILE A 79 2.12 10.65 7.54
CA ILE A 79 2.68 11.39 6.40
C ILE A 79 3.88 12.23 6.85
N ALA A 80 3.76 12.93 7.98
CA ALA A 80 4.83 13.75 8.53
C ALA A 80 6.06 12.91 8.86
N ASP A 81 5.86 11.79 9.58
CA ASP A 81 6.91 10.85 9.96
C ASP A 81 7.58 10.24 8.71
N ARG A 82 6.79 9.75 7.75
CA ARG A 82 7.31 9.10 6.53
C ARG A 82 8.01 10.10 5.59
N SER A 83 7.61 11.36 5.64
CA SER A 83 8.24 12.45 4.87
C SER A 83 9.39 13.13 5.61
N ASP A 84 9.64 12.76 6.88
CA ASP A 84 10.68 13.34 7.74
C ASP A 84 10.50 14.85 7.95
N VAL A 85 9.26 15.27 8.24
CA VAL A 85 8.86 16.66 8.50
C VAL A 85 7.91 16.74 9.70
N ALA A 86 7.60 17.95 10.16
CA ALA A 86 6.57 18.14 11.18
C ALA A 86 5.15 18.09 10.58
N GLU A 87 4.15 17.69 11.38
CA GLU A 87 2.74 17.71 10.95
C GLU A 87 2.28 19.09 10.46
N ASP A 88 2.72 20.16 11.11
CA ASP A 88 2.37 21.52 10.72
C ASP A 88 2.86 21.85 9.30
N THR A 89 4.02 21.33 8.91
CA THR A 89 4.52 21.45 7.53
C THR A 89 3.62 20.73 6.53
N VAL A 90 3.06 19.57 6.89
CA VAL A 90 2.07 18.87 6.05
C VAL A 90 0.77 19.67 5.95
N ARG A 91 0.33 20.32 7.04
CA ARG A 91 -0.85 21.22 7.02
C ARG A 91 -0.61 22.44 6.12
N GLU A 92 0.58 23.03 6.17
CA GLU A 92 0.97 24.13 5.29
C GLU A 92 0.89 23.73 3.82
N TRP A 93 1.35 22.53 3.45
CA TRP A 93 1.25 22.02 2.07
C TRP A 93 -0.19 21.96 1.55
N MET A 94 -1.16 21.67 2.42
CA MET A 94 -2.59 21.64 2.05
C MET A 94 -3.12 23.03 1.68
N VAL A 95 -2.61 24.07 2.33
CA VAL A 95 -2.99 25.47 2.06
C VAL A 95 -2.23 25.98 0.83
N GLU A 96 -0.91 25.87 0.83
CA GLU A 96 -0.03 26.36 -0.23
C GLU A 96 -0.31 25.69 -1.58
N GLY A 97 -0.52 24.37 -1.59
CA GLY A 97 -0.79 23.62 -2.81
C GLY A 97 -2.07 24.10 -3.51
N ALA A 98 -3.08 24.49 -2.73
CA ALA A 98 -4.33 25.02 -3.28
C ALA A 98 -4.12 26.38 -3.98
N GLU A 99 -3.22 27.22 -3.47
CA GLU A 99 -2.90 28.53 -4.04
C GLU A 99 -1.95 28.43 -5.24
N ALA A 100 -1.02 27.48 -5.20
CA ALA A 100 0.03 27.30 -6.22
C ALA A 100 -0.43 26.48 -7.45
N GLY A 101 -1.67 25.99 -7.48
CA GLY A 101 -2.21 25.20 -8.59
C GLY A 101 -1.82 23.71 -8.58
N SER A 102 -1.14 23.25 -7.52
CA SER A 102 -0.78 21.85 -7.28
C SER A 102 -1.38 21.39 -5.94
N PRO A 103 -2.71 21.24 -5.86
CA PRO A 103 -3.38 20.98 -4.59
C PRO A 103 -2.90 19.67 -3.96
N PHE A 104 -2.69 19.69 -2.64
CA PHE A 104 -2.42 18.49 -1.89
C PHE A 104 -3.57 17.47 -2.09
N PRO A 105 -3.29 16.15 -2.12
CA PRO A 105 -4.31 15.14 -2.34
C PRO A 105 -5.47 15.25 -1.35
N LYS A 106 -6.69 14.97 -1.82
CA LYS A 106 -7.87 14.91 -0.96
C LYS A 106 -7.80 13.65 -0.09
N PRO A 107 -8.34 13.69 1.15
CA PRO A 107 -8.40 12.50 1.98
C PRO A 107 -9.18 11.39 1.27
N TYR A 108 -8.66 10.16 1.39
CA TYR A 108 -9.28 8.95 0.86
C TYR A 108 -10.50 8.54 1.68
N TYR A 109 -10.39 8.62 3.02
CA TYR A 109 -11.51 8.52 3.95
C TYR A 109 -11.47 9.64 4.99
N LEU A 110 -12.61 9.97 5.59
CA LEU A 110 -12.75 11.06 6.58
C LEU A 110 -12.64 10.61 8.04
N VAL A 111 -12.27 9.35 8.29
CA VAL A 111 -12.09 8.82 9.64
C VAL A 111 -10.95 9.57 10.36
N GLY A 112 -11.14 9.91 11.64
CA GLY A 112 -10.10 10.53 12.46
C GLY A 112 -9.64 11.92 11.99
N GLY A 113 -10.44 12.63 11.18
CA GLY A 113 -10.06 13.93 10.60
C GLY A 113 -9.46 13.83 9.19
N GLY A 114 -9.32 12.62 8.65
CA GLY A 114 -8.82 12.35 7.32
C GLY A 114 -7.71 11.32 7.32
N VAL A 115 -7.76 10.39 6.38
CA VAL A 115 -6.64 9.52 6.01
C VAL A 115 -6.47 9.58 4.51
N TRP A 116 -5.23 9.59 4.06
CA TRP A 116 -4.84 9.72 2.67
C TRP A 116 -4.25 8.42 2.15
N LEU A 117 -4.40 8.18 0.85
CA LEU A 117 -3.71 7.08 0.20
C LEU A 117 -2.26 7.49 -0.03
N TRP A 118 -1.31 6.72 0.50
CA TRP A 118 0.10 7.05 0.42
C TRP A 118 0.61 7.14 -1.02
N SER A 119 0.08 6.36 -1.96
CA SER A 119 0.45 6.46 -3.38
C SER A 119 0.20 7.86 -3.94
N GLU A 120 -0.93 8.47 -3.63
CA GLU A 120 -1.29 9.82 -4.11
C GLU A 120 -0.44 10.90 -3.44
N VAL A 121 -0.17 10.76 -2.14
CA VAL A 121 0.71 11.68 -1.41
C VAL A 121 2.14 11.60 -1.94
N ASN A 122 2.66 10.39 -2.15
CA ASN A 122 4.00 10.17 -2.65
C ASN A 122 4.19 10.67 -4.09
N ASP A 123 3.18 10.50 -4.94
CA ASP A 123 3.19 11.05 -6.29
C ASP A 123 3.14 12.59 -6.28
N TRP A 124 2.27 13.18 -5.45
CA TRP A 124 2.25 14.64 -5.27
C TRP A 124 3.59 15.18 -4.77
N LEU A 125 4.20 14.55 -3.76
CA LEU A 125 5.52 14.92 -3.24
C LEU A 125 6.57 14.95 -4.36
N ARG A 126 6.55 13.94 -5.24
CA ARG A 126 7.43 13.86 -6.40
C ARG A 126 7.18 14.99 -7.40
N GLU A 127 5.92 15.29 -7.69
CA GLU A 127 5.52 16.35 -8.62
C GLU A 127 5.95 17.74 -8.14
N VAL A 128 5.81 18.02 -6.85
CA VAL A 128 6.20 19.32 -6.26
C VAL A 128 7.68 19.38 -5.84
N GLY A 129 8.48 18.38 -6.19
CA GLY A 129 9.93 18.34 -5.93
C GLY A 129 10.31 18.20 -4.46
N LYS A 130 9.42 17.66 -3.62
CA LYS A 130 9.68 17.34 -2.21
C LYS A 130 10.23 15.92 -2.07
N LYS A 131 10.74 15.58 -0.88
CA LYS A 131 11.27 14.23 -0.58
C LYS A 131 10.15 13.20 -0.73
N SER A 132 10.27 12.32 -1.72
CA SER A 132 9.34 11.22 -2.01
C SER A 132 10.04 9.86 -1.88
N SER A 133 9.29 8.81 -1.57
CA SER A 133 9.75 7.43 -1.69
C SER A 133 10.03 7.08 -3.16
N PRO A 134 11.16 6.43 -3.48
CA PRO A 134 11.44 5.89 -4.80
C PRO A 134 10.60 4.63 -5.11
N VAL A 135 10.06 3.99 -4.07
CA VAL A 135 9.19 2.83 -4.19
C VAL A 135 7.80 3.28 -4.67
N ARG A 136 7.26 2.55 -5.64
CA ARG A 136 5.93 2.78 -6.20
C ARG A 136 4.89 2.08 -5.34
N HIS A 137 3.73 2.71 -5.18
CA HIS A 137 2.59 2.14 -4.48
C HIS A 137 1.43 2.03 -5.45
N LEU A 138 0.53 1.08 -5.20
CA LEU A 138 -0.64 0.90 -6.06
C LEU A 138 -1.58 2.11 -5.98
N SER A 139 -2.09 2.54 -7.14
CA SER A 139 -3.13 3.57 -7.21
C SER A 139 -4.48 3.00 -6.78
N ARG A 140 -5.47 3.89 -6.59
CA ARG A 140 -6.86 3.47 -6.33
C ARG A 140 -7.37 2.46 -7.35
N LEU A 141 -7.09 2.71 -8.62
CA LEU A 141 -7.56 1.88 -9.72
C LEU A 141 -6.88 0.51 -9.71
N ASP A 142 -5.56 0.47 -9.46
CA ASP A 142 -4.80 -0.79 -9.40
C ASP A 142 -5.29 -1.67 -8.25
N ILE A 143 -5.56 -1.09 -7.08
CA ILE A 143 -6.11 -1.80 -5.91
C ILE A 143 -7.50 -2.35 -6.23
N LEU A 144 -8.37 -1.54 -6.84
CA LEU A 144 -9.72 -1.98 -7.25
C LEU A 144 -9.67 -3.11 -8.28
N GLN A 145 -8.82 -2.99 -9.30
CA GLN A 145 -8.65 -4.02 -10.33
C GLN A 145 -8.09 -5.32 -9.73
N THR A 146 -7.12 -5.22 -8.83
CA THR A 146 -6.56 -6.37 -8.10
C THR A 146 -7.64 -7.05 -7.27
N ASN A 147 -8.43 -6.29 -6.52
CA ASN A 147 -9.51 -6.82 -5.69
C ASN A 147 -10.65 -7.43 -6.51
N LEU A 148 -10.99 -6.86 -7.66
CA LEU A 148 -11.96 -7.45 -8.57
C LEU A 148 -11.45 -8.80 -9.10
N TRP A 149 -10.19 -8.88 -9.51
CA TRP A 149 -9.56 -10.11 -9.96
C TRP A 149 -9.54 -11.18 -8.87
N LEU A 150 -9.16 -10.83 -7.63
CA LEU A 150 -9.19 -11.74 -6.48
C LEU A 150 -10.60 -12.27 -6.20
N ALA A 151 -11.61 -11.39 -6.20
CA ALA A 151 -13.00 -11.78 -5.97
C ALA A 151 -13.57 -12.70 -7.06
N GLN A 152 -13.13 -12.55 -8.31
CA GLN A 152 -13.54 -13.43 -9.41
C GLN A 152 -12.95 -14.84 -9.25
N ARG A 153 -11.72 -14.94 -8.77
CA ARG A 153 -11.05 -16.23 -8.53
C ARG A 153 -11.77 -17.05 -7.46
N SER A 154 -12.16 -16.44 -6.35
CA SER A 154 -12.84 -17.11 -5.23
C SER A 154 -14.26 -17.61 -5.56
N ARG A 155 -14.84 -17.25 -6.71
CA ARG A 155 -16.14 -17.76 -7.18
C ARG A 155 -16.04 -19.03 -8.02
N THR A 156 -14.84 -19.47 -8.35
CA THR A 156 -14.59 -20.60 -9.27
C THR A 156 -14.12 -21.86 -8.54
N THR A 157 -14.01 -21.81 -7.22
CA THR A 157 -13.61 -22.90 -6.31
C THR A 157 -14.81 -23.34 -5.49
#